data_AF-A0A960AJC2-F1
#
_entry.id   AF-A0A960AJC2-F1
#
_cell.length_a   1.000
_cell.length_b   1.000
_cell.length_c   1.000
_cell.angle_alpha   90.00
_cell.angle_beta   90.00
_cell.angle_gamma   90.00
#
_symmetry.space_group_name_H-M   'P 1'
#
loop_
_entity.id
_entity.type
_entity.pdbx_description
1 polymer ?
#
loop_
_entity_poly.entity_id
_entity_poly.type
_entity_poly.pdbx_seq_one_letter_code
_entity_poly.pdbx_strand_id
1 'polypeptide(L)'
;MSAIVAQVEGRQVRLTSLTKVMYPKLNVTKSQVIDYYATIGPQIIEQTSGRPVTRIRFPHGIGHQSFFEKNAPDGMPEWIPEMVVSSIHYPVFDEVAAVVWSAQINALELHTPQWREPGRCDRLVVDLDPGPGAGLAQCCEVALLVADYLTSDGLSAVPVTSGSKGMQLYVPFPEPMDADAVLHYARSMAGDLSNAHPQAIVATMTKSKREKRVFIDWSQNNPAKTTITPYSLRGKDLPFAATPVTWDEVREGLTEQFLFTETMARVQEYGDLMQA
;
A
#
# COMPACT_ATOMS: atom_id res chain seq x y z
N MET A 1 7.63 -24.85 -18.39
CA MET A 1 9.06 -24.56 -18.21
C MET A 1 9.53 -25.11 -16.87
N SER A 2 10.76 -25.62 -16.82
CA SER A 2 11.41 -26.07 -15.59
C SER A 2 11.56 -24.93 -14.58
N ALA A 3 11.70 -25.27 -13.31
CA ALA A 3 12.03 -24.31 -12.26
C ALA A 3 13.42 -23.72 -12.53
N ILE A 4 13.61 -22.43 -12.25
CA ILE A 4 14.94 -21.80 -12.21
C ILE A 4 15.25 -21.39 -10.76
N VAL A 5 16.53 -21.28 -10.43
CA VAL A 5 16.98 -20.73 -9.14
C VAL A 5 17.63 -19.38 -9.42
N ALA A 6 17.00 -18.31 -8.95
CA ALA A 6 17.53 -16.96 -9.04
C ALA A 6 18.39 -16.65 -7.81
N GLN A 7 19.47 -15.89 -8.01
CA GLN A 7 20.24 -15.28 -6.92
C GLN A 7 19.74 -13.85 -6.73
N VAL A 8 19.23 -13.53 -5.55
CA VAL A 8 18.73 -12.19 -5.19
C VAL A 8 19.41 -11.81 -3.88
N GLU A 9 20.30 -10.82 -3.92
CA GLU A 9 21.04 -10.33 -2.74
C GLU A 9 21.72 -11.46 -1.92
N GLY A 10 22.25 -12.49 -2.60
CA GLY A 10 22.89 -13.63 -1.95
C GLY A 10 21.94 -14.74 -1.47
N ARG A 11 20.63 -14.59 -1.66
CA ARG A 11 19.63 -15.65 -1.43
C ARG A 11 19.31 -16.41 -2.70
N GLN A 12 19.04 -17.70 -2.54
CA GLN A 12 18.51 -18.54 -3.60
C GLN A 12 17.00 -18.57 -3.56
N VAL A 13 16.34 -18.09 -4.62
CA VAL A 13 14.88 -18.12 -4.76
C VAL A 13 14.51 -19.01 -5.94
N ARG A 14 13.76 -20.09 -5.66
CA ARG A 14 13.28 -21.01 -6.69
C ARG A 14 12.04 -20.46 -7.38
N LEU A 15 12.17 -20.10 -8.65
CA LEU A 15 11.09 -19.54 -9.45
C LEU A 15 10.45 -20.58 -10.39
N THR A 16 9.12 -20.52 -10.52
CA THR A 16 8.35 -21.47 -11.33
C THR A 16 7.17 -20.80 -12.01
N SER A 17 6.67 -21.41 -13.09
CA SER A 17 5.48 -20.94 -13.82
C SER A 17 5.62 -19.49 -14.31
N LEU A 18 6.81 -19.12 -14.76
CA LEU A 18 7.16 -17.75 -15.13
C LEU A 18 6.28 -17.15 -16.24
N THR A 19 5.78 -17.98 -17.15
CA THR A 19 4.87 -17.56 -18.24
C THR A 19 3.40 -17.56 -17.83
N LYS A 20 3.06 -17.90 -16.58
CA LYS A 20 1.68 -17.81 -16.11
C LYS A 20 1.22 -16.35 -16.25
N VAL A 21 0.10 -16.13 -16.92
CA VAL A 21 -0.52 -14.82 -17.02
C VAL A 21 -1.16 -14.46 -15.68
N MET A 22 -0.73 -13.35 -15.11
CA MET A 22 -1.23 -12.81 -13.85
C MET A 22 -2.28 -11.72 -14.09
N TYR A 23 -2.07 -10.85 -15.08
CA TYR A 23 -3.04 -9.83 -15.51
C TYR A 23 -3.46 -10.05 -16.97
N PRO A 24 -4.63 -10.67 -17.22
CA PRO A 24 -5.04 -11.03 -18.58
C PRO A 24 -5.19 -9.86 -19.55
N LYS A 25 -5.67 -8.69 -19.09
CA LYS A 25 -5.95 -7.54 -19.98
C LYS A 25 -4.72 -7.04 -20.75
N LEU A 26 -3.55 -7.08 -20.13
CA LEU A 26 -2.28 -6.67 -20.74
C LEU A 26 -1.32 -7.85 -20.94
N ASN A 27 -1.81 -9.09 -20.77
CA ASN A 27 -1.02 -10.32 -20.82
C ASN A 27 0.24 -10.29 -19.92
N VAL A 28 0.17 -9.64 -18.75
CA VAL A 28 1.33 -9.55 -17.85
C VAL A 28 1.56 -10.89 -17.20
N THR A 29 2.78 -11.41 -17.34
CA THR A 29 3.17 -12.71 -16.80
C THR A 29 3.70 -12.61 -15.37
N LYS A 30 3.80 -13.76 -14.72
CA LYS A 30 4.42 -13.89 -13.40
C LYS A 30 5.89 -13.44 -13.39
N SER A 31 6.64 -13.68 -14.47
CA SER A 31 8.02 -13.18 -14.56
C SER A 31 8.07 -11.65 -14.53
N GLN A 32 7.13 -10.96 -15.18
CA GLN A 32 7.07 -9.49 -15.15
C GLN A 32 6.65 -8.95 -13.78
N VAL A 33 5.77 -9.66 -13.07
CA VAL A 33 5.44 -9.32 -11.67
C VAL A 33 6.68 -9.50 -10.76
N ILE A 34 7.42 -10.60 -10.93
CA ILE A 34 8.67 -10.85 -10.19
C ILE A 34 9.71 -9.78 -10.50
N ASP A 35 9.87 -9.42 -11.77
CA ASP A 35 10.81 -8.40 -12.24
C ASP A 35 10.50 -7.01 -11.64
N TYR A 36 9.23 -6.63 -11.60
CA TYR A 36 8.78 -5.42 -10.90
C TYR A 36 9.16 -5.42 -9.43
N TYR A 37 8.84 -6.50 -8.72
CA TYR A 37 9.12 -6.62 -7.29
C TYR A 37 10.63 -6.73 -6.98
N ALA A 38 11.44 -7.27 -7.90
CA ALA A 38 12.89 -7.24 -7.79
C ALA A 38 13.45 -5.83 -8.02
N THR A 39 12.89 -5.09 -8.98
CA THR A 39 13.33 -3.74 -9.34
C THR A 39 12.97 -2.69 -8.29
N ILE A 40 11.73 -2.72 -7.80
CA ILE A 40 11.21 -1.81 -6.77
C ILE A 40 11.39 -2.36 -5.35
N GLY A 41 12.03 -3.53 -5.23
CA GLY A 41 12.32 -4.20 -3.97
C GLY A 41 12.88 -3.26 -2.90
N PRO A 42 13.95 -2.49 -3.19
CA PRO A 42 14.54 -1.58 -2.21
C PRO A 42 13.53 -0.60 -1.60
N GLN A 43 12.68 0.03 -2.42
CA GLN A 43 11.67 0.98 -1.93
C GLN A 43 10.54 0.29 -1.14
N ILE A 44 10.19 -0.94 -1.51
CA ILE A 44 9.23 -1.74 -0.74
C ILE A 44 9.80 -2.10 0.64
N ILE A 45 11.08 -2.46 0.73
CA ILE A 45 11.73 -2.82 1.99
C ILE A 45 11.68 -1.67 3.01
N GLU A 46 11.88 -0.43 2.58
CA GLU A 46 11.73 0.75 3.45
C GLU A 46 10.34 0.83 4.10
N GLN A 47 9.33 0.30 3.41
CA GLN A 47 7.94 0.33 3.86
C GLN A 47 7.51 -0.95 4.59
N THR A 48 8.15 -2.09 4.35
CA THR A 48 7.81 -3.39 4.97
C THR A 48 8.72 -3.79 6.12
N SER A 49 9.93 -3.23 6.21
CA SER A 49 10.93 -3.71 7.17
C SER A 49 10.45 -3.53 8.62
N GLY A 50 10.61 -4.60 9.39
CA GLY A 50 10.14 -4.71 10.76
C GLY A 50 8.61 -4.74 10.92
N ARG A 51 7.84 -4.94 9.84
CA ARG A 51 6.37 -5.01 9.90
C ARG A 51 5.86 -6.42 9.57
N PRO A 52 4.80 -6.91 10.24
CA PRO A 52 4.13 -8.15 9.86
C PRO A 52 3.38 -7.95 8.53
N VAL A 53 3.72 -8.72 7.50
CA VAL A 53 3.15 -8.54 6.16
C VAL A 53 1.98 -9.49 5.93
N THR A 54 0.80 -8.91 5.72
CA THR A 54 -0.35 -9.65 5.17
C THR A 54 -0.26 -9.65 3.66
N ARG A 55 -0.46 -10.82 3.03
CA ARG A 55 -0.39 -10.95 1.57
C ARG A 55 -1.77 -11.24 1.00
N ILE A 56 -2.07 -10.71 -0.18
CA ILE A 56 -3.20 -11.19 -0.98
C ILE A 56 -2.65 -11.96 -2.17
N ARG A 57 -2.97 -13.25 -2.22
CA ARG A 57 -2.44 -14.19 -3.21
C ARG A 57 -3.46 -14.47 -4.30
N PHE A 58 -2.96 -14.57 -5.53
CA PHE A 58 -3.72 -14.83 -6.74
C PHE A 58 -3.15 -16.06 -7.45
N PRO A 59 -3.34 -17.29 -6.92
CA PRO A 59 -2.67 -18.48 -7.44
C PRO A 59 -2.90 -18.73 -8.92
N HIS A 60 -4.03 -18.28 -9.46
CA HIS A 60 -4.43 -18.43 -10.86
C HIS A 60 -4.52 -17.09 -11.61
N GLY A 61 -4.01 -16.00 -11.05
CA GLY A 61 -4.08 -14.67 -11.64
C GLY A 61 -5.43 -13.95 -11.41
N ILE A 62 -5.53 -12.73 -11.94
CA ILE A 62 -6.72 -11.89 -11.87
C ILE A 62 -7.88 -12.52 -12.64
N GLY A 63 -9.10 -12.39 -12.10
CA GLY A 63 -10.32 -13.03 -12.62
C GLY A 63 -10.63 -14.38 -11.98
N HIS A 64 -9.73 -14.88 -11.12
CA HIS A 64 -9.93 -16.08 -10.30
C HIS A 64 -9.97 -15.72 -8.80
N GLN A 65 -10.28 -16.73 -7.97
CA GLN A 65 -10.33 -16.55 -6.52
C GLN A 65 -8.95 -16.15 -5.97
N SER A 66 -8.94 -15.07 -5.19
CA SER A 66 -7.82 -14.67 -4.35
C SER A 66 -8.09 -15.01 -2.89
N PHE A 67 -7.05 -14.93 -2.05
CA PHE A 67 -7.21 -15.06 -0.61
C PHE A 67 -6.19 -14.22 0.16
N PHE A 68 -6.59 -13.82 1.36
CA PHE A 68 -5.75 -13.13 2.33
C PHE A 68 -4.96 -14.17 3.12
N GLU A 69 -3.65 -13.98 3.22
CA GLU A 69 -2.76 -14.89 3.92
C GLU A 69 -1.91 -14.13 4.93
N LYS A 70 -2.32 -14.24 6.20
CA LYS A 70 -1.65 -13.64 7.35
C LYS A 70 -0.50 -14.53 7.84
N ASN A 71 -0.80 -15.81 8.09
CA ASN A 71 0.20 -16.77 8.55
C ASN A 71 1.28 -17.03 7.49
N ALA A 72 2.52 -17.15 7.93
CA ALA A 72 3.64 -17.67 7.17
C ALA A 72 3.21 -19.04 6.58
N PRO A 73 3.35 -19.21 5.26
CA PRO A 73 2.88 -20.42 4.59
C PRO A 73 3.88 -21.55 4.76
N ASP A 74 3.39 -22.79 4.67
CA ASP A 74 4.26 -23.95 4.58
C ASP A 74 5.24 -23.81 3.40
N GLY A 75 6.53 -24.06 3.66
CA GLY A 75 7.59 -23.91 2.68
C GLY A 75 8.10 -22.49 2.48
N MET A 76 7.78 -21.56 3.40
CA MET A 76 8.53 -20.31 3.53
C MET A 76 10.01 -20.62 3.83
N PRO A 77 10.96 -19.98 3.13
CA PRO A 77 12.38 -20.14 3.43
C PRO A 77 12.71 -19.69 4.86
N GLU A 78 13.55 -20.48 5.55
CA GLU A 78 13.95 -20.22 6.95
C GLU A 78 14.65 -18.87 7.17
N TRP A 79 15.20 -18.27 6.11
CA TRP A 79 15.84 -16.97 6.17
C TRP A 79 14.85 -15.79 6.14
N ILE A 80 13.57 -16.02 5.86
CA ILE A 80 12.53 -14.99 6.00
C ILE A 80 12.09 -14.98 7.47
N PRO A 81 12.30 -13.88 8.21
CA PRO A 81 11.92 -13.80 9.61
C PRO A 81 10.39 -13.81 9.79
N GLU A 82 9.97 -14.20 10.99
CA GLU A 82 8.56 -14.15 11.41
C GLU A 82 8.37 -13.19 12.59
N MET A 83 7.21 -12.55 12.63
CA MET A 83 6.71 -11.81 13.79
C MET A 83 5.42 -12.45 14.28
N VAL A 84 5.38 -12.80 15.57
CA VAL A 84 4.17 -13.37 16.19
C VAL A 84 3.30 -12.26 16.75
N VAL A 85 2.07 -12.17 16.25
CA VAL A 85 1.08 -11.18 16.70
C VAL A 85 -0.23 -11.91 16.96
N SER A 86 -0.67 -11.91 18.23
CA SER A 86 -1.89 -12.61 18.65
C SER A 86 -1.95 -14.08 18.18
N SER A 87 -0.84 -14.81 18.37
CA SER A 87 -0.65 -16.22 17.96
C SER A 87 -0.67 -16.48 16.45
N ILE A 88 -0.62 -15.44 15.61
CA ILE A 88 -0.45 -15.56 14.16
C ILE A 88 1.00 -15.25 13.84
N HIS A 89 1.63 -16.11 13.05
CA HIS A 89 3.02 -15.99 12.61
C HIS A 89 3.06 -15.25 11.29
N TYR A 90 3.43 -13.98 11.25
CA TYR A 90 3.49 -13.22 10.00
C TYR A 90 4.89 -13.25 9.41
N PRO A 91 5.06 -13.38 8.09
CA PRO A 91 6.34 -13.09 7.48
C PRO A 91 6.70 -11.61 7.63
N VAL A 92 7.98 -11.33 7.84
CA VAL A 92 8.55 -9.99 7.80
C VAL A 92 9.49 -9.91 6.60
N PHE A 93 9.31 -8.88 5.77
CA PHE A 93 10.09 -8.70 4.55
C PHE A 93 11.10 -7.58 4.76
N ASP A 94 12.33 -7.97 5.10
CA ASP A 94 13.46 -7.08 5.40
C ASP A 94 14.54 -7.05 4.29
N GLU A 95 14.41 -7.87 3.25
CA GLU A 95 15.35 -7.97 2.14
C GLU A 95 14.63 -8.24 0.81
N VAL A 96 15.18 -7.79 -0.32
CA VAL A 96 14.51 -7.85 -1.64
C VAL A 96 14.18 -9.29 -2.02
N ALA A 97 15.02 -10.24 -1.63
CA ALA A 97 14.79 -11.67 -1.85
C ALA A 97 13.45 -12.16 -1.26
N ALA A 98 13.04 -11.64 -0.10
CA ALA A 98 11.77 -12.00 0.55
C ALA A 98 10.57 -11.46 -0.27
N VAL A 99 10.68 -10.25 -0.79
CA VAL A 99 9.66 -9.64 -1.67
C VAL A 99 9.55 -10.42 -2.98
N VAL A 100 10.67 -10.78 -3.61
CA VAL A 100 10.71 -11.63 -4.81
C VAL A 100 10.11 -13.01 -4.56
N TRP A 101 10.42 -13.62 -3.41
CA TRP A 101 9.80 -14.88 -3.00
C TRP A 101 8.28 -14.74 -2.83
N SER A 102 7.81 -13.62 -2.27
CA SER A 102 6.37 -13.35 -2.14
C SER A 102 5.66 -13.32 -3.50
N ALA A 103 6.28 -12.68 -4.51
CA ALA A 103 5.78 -12.67 -5.89
C ALA A 103 5.79 -14.09 -6.50
N GLN A 104 6.81 -14.90 -6.19
CA GLN A 104 6.88 -16.29 -6.61
C GLN A 104 5.75 -17.15 -6.03
N ILE A 105 5.24 -16.87 -4.83
CA ILE A 105 4.04 -17.55 -4.29
C ILE A 105 2.73 -16.91 -4.77
N ASN A 106 2.81 -16.03 -5.77
CA ASN A 106 1.72 -15.30 -6.42
C ASN A 106 1.03 -14.30 -5.48
N ALA A 107 1.75 -13.74 -4.50
CA ALA A 107 1.29 -12.56 -3.78
C ALA A 107 1.39 -11.35 -4.71
N LEU A 108 0.24 -10.73 -5.01
CA LEU A 108 0.23 -9.47 -5.77
C LEU A 108 0.15 -8.28 -4.83
N GLU A 109 -0.61 -8.37 -3.74
CA GLU A 109 -0.72 -7.28 -2.78
C GLU A 109 0.03 -7.61 -1.48
N LEU A 110 0.77 -6.64 -0.98
CA LEU A 110 1.46 -6.62 0.31
C LEU A 110 0.81 -5.55 1.16
N HIS A 111 0.38 -5.92 2.35
CA HIS A 111 -0.32 -5.03 3.28
C HIS A 111 0.41 -5.02 4.61
N THR A 112 0.66 -3.82 5.14
CA THR A 112 1.39 -3.62 6.40
C THR A 112 0.57 -2.77 7.37
N PRO A 113 0.71 -2.98 8.69
CA PRO A 113 0.18 -2.07 9.68
C PRO A 113 1.02 -0.80 9.79
N GLN A 114 0.54 0.18 10.56
CA GLN A 114 1.25 1.46 10.76
C GLN A 114 2.20 1.46 11.94
N TRP A 115 2.62 0.26 12.36
CA TRP A 115 3.53 0.01 13.46
C TRP A 115 4.53 -1.10 13.07
N ARG A 116 5.67 -1.11 13.76
CA ARG A 116 6.64 -2.21 13.78
C ARG A 116 6.56 -3.02 15.09
N GLU A 117 6.12 -2.35 16.14
CA GLU A 117 5.79 -2.96 17.43
C GLU A 117 4.29 -2.75 17.73
N PRO A 118 3.52 -3.80 18.08
CA PRO A 118 2.10 -3.65 18.37
C PRO A 118 1.80 -2.54 19.39
N GLY A 119 0.90 -1.61 19.03
CA GLY A 119 0.52 -0.48 19.88
C GLY A 119 1.40 0.76 19.75
N ARG A 120 2.50 0.70 19.00
CA ARG A 120 3.43 1.82 18.77
C ARG A 120 3.52 2.14 17.28
N CYS A 121 2.71 3.09 16.84
CA CYS A 121 2.62 3.49 15.43
C CYS A 121 3.76 4.44 15.06
N ASP A 122 4.50 4.11 14.00
CA ASP A 122 5.59 4.95 13.46
C ASP A 122 5.15 5.78 12.25
N ARG A 123 3.87 5.66 11.86
CA ARG A 123 3.25 6.53 10.87
C ARG A 123 1.75 6.67 11.10
N LEU A 124 1.19 7.77 10.61
CA LEU A 124 -0.25 7.97 10.39
C LEU A 124 -0.56 7.72 8.91
N VAL A 125 -1.73 7.14 8.64
CA VAL A 125 -2.30 7.08 7.28
C VAL A 125 -3.62 7.83 7.21
N VAL A 126 -3.82 8.60 6.15
CA VAL A 126 -5.12 9.19 5.81
C VAL A 126 -5.58 8.59 4.49
N ASP A 127 -6.58 7.72 4.55
CA ASP A 127 -7.11 6.98 3.41
C ASP A 127 -8.31 7.71 2.81
N LEU A 128 -8.17 8.15 1.56
CA LEU A 128 -9.14 8.98 0.85
C LEU A 128 -9.88 8.13 -0.17
N ASP A 129 -11.10 7.73 0.19
CA ASP A 129 -11.95 6.84 -0.60
C ASP A 129 -13.05 7.63 -1.33
N PRO A 130 -13.03 7.73 -2.66
CA PRO A 130 -14.07 8.43 -3.39
C PRO A 130 -15.37 7.62 -3.36
N GLY A 131 -16.46 8.28 -2.98
CA GLY A 131 -17.80 7.73 -3.06
C GLY A 131 -18.36 7.76 -4.48
N PRO A 132 -19.59 7.24 -4.69
CA PRO A 132 -20.22 7.23 -6.01
C PRO A 132 -20.29 8.63 -6.62
N GLY A 133 -19.77 8.81 -7.83
CA GLY A 133 -19.74 10.11 -8.52
C GLY A 133 -18.55 11.00 -8.17
N ALA A 134 -17.67 10.58 -7.25
CA ALA A 134 -16.34 11.14 -7.05
C ALA A 134 -15.27 10.18 -7.59
N GLY A 135 -14.10 10.71 -7.91
CA GLY A 135 -12.93 9.96 -8.38
C GLY A 135 -11.63 10.50 -7.80
N LEU A 136 -10.51 10.12 -8.41
CA LEU A 136 -9.17 10.49 -7.93
C LEU A 136 -8.96 12.01 -7.87
N ALA A 137 -9.51 12.77 -8.83
CA ALA A 137 -9.41 14.23 -8.82
C ALA A 137 -10.02 14.86 -7.55
N GLN A 138 -11.18 14.38 -7.10
CA GLN A 138 -11.77 14.83 -5.82
C GLN A 138 -10.92 14.37 -4.62
N CYS A 139 -10.29 13.20 -4.70
CA CYS A 139 -9.32 12.79 -3.69
C CYS A 139 -8.11 13.73 -3.63
N CYS A 140 -7.63 14.24 -4.77
CA CYS A 140 -6.57 15.24 -4.81
C CYS A 140 -6.99 16.56 -4.15
N GLU A 141 -8.18 17.07 -4.46
CA GLU A 141 -8.74 18.26 -3.79
C GLU A 141 -8.79 18.09 -2.27
N VAL A 142 -9.28 16.94 -1.80
CA VAL A 142 -9.34 16.62 -0.36
C VAL A 142 -7.95 16.38 0.23
N ALA A 143 -7.02 15.81 -0.52
CA ALA A 143 -5.64 15.61 -0.09
C ALA A 143 -4.95 16.94 0.23
N LEU A 144 -5.18 17.98 -0.57
CA LEU A 144 -4.65 19.32 -0.29
C LEU A 144 -5.20 19.91 1.00
N LEU A 145 -6.51 19.74 1.27
CA LEU A 145 -7.12 20.17 2.53
C LEU A 145 -6.52 19.43 3.73
N VAL A 146 -6.27 18.13 3.60
CA VAL A 146 -5.60 17.34 4.63
C VAL A 146 -4.16 17.79 4.81
N ALA A 147 -3.44 18.09 3.72
CA ALA A 147 -2.06 18.58 3.79
C ALA A 147 -1.95 19.90 4.56
N ASP A 148 -2.85 20.84 4.28
CA ASP A 148 -2.90 22.13 4.98
C ASP A 148 -3.20 21.94 6.48
N TYR A 149 -4.15 21.04 6.80
CA TYR A 149 -4.46 20.69 8.19
C TYR A 149 -3.24 20.10 8.90
N LEU A 150 -2.61 19.08 8.33
CA LEU A 150 -1.43 18.43 8.88
C LEU A 150 -0.27 19.42 9.06
N THR A 151 -0.05 20.30 8.08
CA THR A 151 0.99 21.33 8.13
C THR A 151 0.76 22.30 9.28
N SER A 152 -0.51 22.66 9.55
CA SER A 152 -0.86 23.53 10.68
C SER A 152 -0.55 22.89 12.05
N ASP A 153 -0.54 21.56 12.11
CA ASP A 153 -0.15 20.76 13.27
C ASP A 153 1.36 20.41 13.28
N GLY A 154 2.14 20.92 12.32
CA GLY A 154 3.57 20.64 12.19
C GLY A 154 3.91 19.27 11.62
N LEU A 155 2.95 18.61 10.96
CA LEU A 155 3.10 17.31 10.32
C LEU A 155 3.23 17.47 8.79
N SER A 156 4.03 16.62 8.16
CA SER A 156 4.18 16.55 6.71
C SER A 156 3.76 15.18 6.19
N ALA A 157 3.08 15.16 5.03
CA ALA A 157 2.59 13.93 4.43
C ALA A 157 3.15 13.72 3.03
N VAL A 158 3.33 12.44 2.67
CA VAL A 158 3.62 11.99 1.31
C VAL A 158 2.34 11.44 0.67
N PRO A 159 1.89 11.98 -0.48
CA PRO A 159 0.73 11.47 -1.18
C PRO A 159 1.07 10.23 -2.02
N VAL A 160 0.17 9.24 -1.99
CA VAL A 160 0.32 7.94 -2.65
C VAL A 160 -1.00 7.56 -3.32
N THR A 161 -1.04 7.43 -4.66
CA THR A 161 -2.23 6.89 -5.32
C THR A 161 -2.43 5.45 -4.89
N SER A 162 -3.67 5.01 -4.60
CA SER A 162 -3.88 3.67 -4.01
C SER A 162 -3.64 2.50 -4.96
N GLY A 163 -3.57 2.73 -6.27
CA GLY A 163 -3.66 1.71 -7.32
C GLY A 163 -5.08 1.16 -7.51
N SER A 164 -6.09 1.76 -6.85
CA SER A 164 -7.51 1.35 -6.94
C SER A 164 -8.38 2.52 -7.39
N LYS A 165 -9.04 3.24 -6.48
CA LYS A 165 -9.94 4.35 -6.83
C LYS A 165 -9.49 5.67 -6.22
N GLY A 166 -8.98 5.62 -5.00
CA GLY A 166 -8.56 6.78 -4.22
C GLY A 166 -7.06 6.90 -4.07
N MET A 167 -6.65 7.59 -3.00
CA MET A 167 -5.26 7.80 -2.63
C MET A 167 -5.10 7.80 -1.10
N GLN A 168 -3.86 7.70 -0.65
CA GLN A 168 -3.47 7.68 0.75
C GLN A 168 -2.43 8.76 1.01
N LEU A 169 -2.47 9.35 2.19
CA LEU A 169 -1.42 10.24 2.69
C LEU A 169 -0.71 9.55 3.84
N TYR A 170 0.61 9.47 3.78
CA TYR A 170 1.44 8.89 4.83
C TYR A 170 2.21 9.97 5.55
N VAL A 171 2.09 10.00 6.88
CA VAL A 171 2.83 10.92 7.75
C VAL A 171 3.76 10.08 8.61
N PRO A 172 5.08 10.08 8.34
CA PRO A 172 6.02 9.39 9.20
C PRO A 172 6.16 10.11 10.54
N PHE A 173 6.34 9.36 11.61
CA PHE A 173 6.71 9.92 12.91
C PHE A 173 8.20 9.68 13.17
N PRO A 174 8.96 10.68 13.65
CA PRO A 174 10.36 10.49 14.01
C PRO A 174 10.53 9.52 15.17
N GLU A 175 9.55 9.50 16.08
CA GLU A 175 9.46 8.57 17.20
C GLU A 175 8.08 7.91 17.18
N PRO A 176 7.97 6.58 17.40
CA PRO A 176 6.67 5.92 17.43
C PRO A 176 5.73 6.58 18.45
N MET A 177 4.46 6.68 18.10
CA MET A 177 3.39 7.23 18.91
C MET A 177 2.47 6.12 19.43
N ASP A 178 1.76 6.40 20.52
CA ASP A 178 0.72 5.50 21.02
C ASP A 178 -0.39 5.35 19.96
N ALA A 179 -0.77 4.11 19.66
CA ALA A 179 -1.67 3.85 18.55
C ALA A 179 -3.10 4.36 18.80
N ASP A 180 -3.57 4.41 20.05
CA ASP A 180 -4.88 4.98 20.38
C ASP A 180 -4.85 6.50 20.19
N ALA A 181 -3.74 7.15 20.51
CA ALA A 181 -3.54 8.58 20.25
C ALA A 181 -3.55 8.88 18.73
N VAL A 182 -2.85 8.07 17.92
CA VAL A 182 -2.85 8.24 16.45
C VAL A 182 -4.25 8.03 15.86
N LEU A 183 -4.98 7.00 16.31
CA LEU A 183 -6.35 6.75 15.89
C LEU A 183 -7.30 7.88 16.28
N HIS A 184 -7.14 8.41 17.50
CA HIS A 184 -7.93 9.54 17.98
C HIS A 184 -7.66 10.80 17.14
N TYR A 185 -6.40 11.10 16.88
CA TYR A 185 -5.99 12.22 16.04
C TYR A 185 -6.61 12.12 14.63
N ALA A 186 -6.44 10.97 13.96
CA ALA A 186 -7.00 10.72 12.64
C ALA A 186 -8.53 10.93 12.60
N ARG A 187 -9.22 10.49 13.66
CA ARG A 187 -10.67 10.63 13.79
C ARG A 187 -11.09 12.08 14.02
N SER A 188 -10.36 12.84 14.84
CA SER A 188 -10.64 14.27 15.08
C SER A 188 -10.48 15.06 13.79
N MET A 189 -9.31 14.96 13.16
CA MET A 189 -9.01 15.63 11.88
C MET A 189 -10.07 15.30 10.82
N ALA A 190 -10.45 14.03 10.66
CA ALA A 190 -11.49 13.65 9.70
C ALA A 190 -12.83 14.32 10.03
N GLY A 191 -13.20 14.40 11.32
CA GLY A 191 -14.41 15.09 11.79
C GLY A 191 -14.37 16.59 11.52
N ASP A 192 -13.25 17.25 11.85
CA ASP A 192 -13.06 18.69 11.68
C ASP A 192 -13.11 19.09 10.20
N LEU A 193 -12.40 18.36 9.34
CA LEU A 193 -12.45 18.55 7.89
C LEU A 193 -13.84 18.25 7.31
N SER A 194 -14.51 17.20 7.79
CA SER A 194 -15.88 16.88 7.36
C SER A 194 -16.89 17.96 7.78
N ASN A 195 -16.67 18.65 8.90
CA ASN A 195 -17.53 19.75 9.37
C ASN A 195 -17.24 21.05 8.60
N ALA A 196 -15.98 21.33 8.29
CA ALA A 196 -15.57 22.49 7.51
C ALA A 196 -15.95 22.37 6.02
N HIS A 197 -15.88 21.16 5.45
CA HIS A 197 -16.12 20.90 4.02
C HIS A 197 -17.19 19.82 3.77
N PRO A 198 -18.43 19.97 4.29
CA PRO A 198 -19.43 18.90 4.30
C PRO A 198 -19.95 18.48 2.92
N GLN A 199 -19.74 19.33 1.90
CA GLN A 199 -20.09 19.04 0.50
C GLN A 199 -19.03 18.21 -0.23
N ALA A 200 -17.79 18.20 0.26
CA ALA A 200 -16.68 17.45 -0.35
C ALA A 200 -16.30 16.21 0.46
N ILE A 201 -16.42 16.28 1.79
CA ILE A 201 -15.87 15.29 2.72
C ILE A 201 -16.98 14.63 3.54
N VAL A 202 -16.79 13.34 3.84
CA VAL A 202 -17.55 12.61 4.85
C VAL A 202 -16.61 11.80 5.74
N ALA A 203 -16.81 11.86 7.06
CA ALA A 203 -16.04 11.09 8.03
C ALA A 203 -16.84 9.97 8.72
N THR A 204 -18.13 9.82 8.37
CA THR A 204 -18.98 8.75 8.90
C THR A 204 -18.92 7.49 8.03
N MET A 205 -18.99 6.31 8.66
CA MET A 205 -18.98 5.01 7.97
C MET A 205 -20.19 4.76 7.07
N THR A 206 -21.24 5.57 7.16
CA THR A 206 -22.49 5.40 6.40
C THR A 206 -22.27 5.61 4.90
N LYS A 207 -22.28 4.54 4.11
CA LYS A 207 -22.05 4.57 2.65
C LYS A 207 -23.03 5.46 1.88
N SER A 208 -24.30 5.53 2.28
CA SER A 208 -25.30 6.38 1.62
C SER A 208 -24.99 7.88 1.70
N LYS A 209 -24.10 8.29 2.61
CA LYS A 209 -23.64 9.68 2.75
C LYS A 209 -22.39 9.98 1.91
N ARG A 210 -21.99 9.12 0.98
CA ARG A 210 -20.74 9.30 0.21
C ARG A 210 -20.97 9.80 -1.22
N GLU A 211 -22.20 9.99 -1.65
CA GLU A 211 -22.47 10.46 -3.01
C GLU A 211 -21.77 11.79 -3.27
N LYS A 212 -20.99 11.83 -4.37
CA LYS A 212 -20.14 12.93 -4.85
C LYS A 212 -19.13 13.47 -3.82
N ARG A 213 -18.79 12.66 -2.82
CA ARG A 213 -17.89 13.03 -1.72
C ARG A 213 -16.77 12.03 -1.53
N VAL A 214 -15.69 12.48 -0.92
CA VAL A 214 -14.58 11.64 -0.48
C VAL A 214 -14.78 11.27 0.98
N PHE A 215 -14.71 9.97 1.26
CA PHE A 215 -14.68 9.45 2.61
C PHE A 215 -13.24 9.46 3.14
N ILE A 216 -13.01 10.09 4.28
CA ILE A 216 -11.75 9.96 5.01
C ILE A 216 -11.88 8.75 5.94
N ASP A 217 -11.27 7.63 5.57
CA ASP A 217 -11.26 6.41 6.39
C ASP A 217 -10.20 6.50 7.50
N TRP A 218 -10.51 7.28 8.53
CA TRP A 218 -9.67 7.39 9.73
C TRP A 218 -9.45 6.04 10.44
N SER A 219 -10.30 5.04 10.19
CA SER A 219 -10.22 3.74 10.87
C SER A 219 -9.09 2.85 10.36
N GLN A 220 -8.40 3.23 9.28
CA GLN A 220 -7.19 2.56 8.81
C GLN A 220 -6.03 2.64 9.82
N ASN A 221 -6.09 3.58 10.77
CA ASN A 221 -5.13 3.69 11.87
C ASN A 221 -5.46 2.76 13.06
N ASN A 222 -6.50 1.93 12.97
CA ASN A 222 -6.73 0.91 13.98
C ASN A 222 -5.57 -0.12 13.94
N PRO A 223 -4.93 -0.45 15.07
CA PRO A 223 -3.77 -1.36 15.11
C PRO A 223 -4.00 -2.75 14.51
N ALA A 224 -5.27 -3.21 14.47
CA ALA A 224 -5.64 -4.51 13.91
C ALA A 224 -5.78 -4.49 12.38
N LYS A 225 -5.72 -3.32 11.74
CA LYS A 225 -5.81 -3.16 10.28
C LYS A 225 -4.45 -3.03 9.63
N THR A 226 -4.45 -3.27 8.32
CA THR A 226 -3.31 -3.06 7.43
C THR A 226 -3.78 -2.25 6.23
N THR A 227 -2.90 -1.43 5.68
CA THR A 227 -3.11 -0.76 4.39
C THR A 227 -2.24 -1.40 3.32
N ILE A 228 -2.59 -1.20 2.06
CA ILE A 228 -1.68 -1.52 0.95
C ILE A 228 -0.35 -0.83 1.21
N THR A 229 0.76 -1.56 1.11
CA THR A 229 2.10 -0.99 1.24
C THR A 229 2.37 -0.12 0.01
N PRO A 230 2.95 1.09 0.15
CA PRO A 230 3.44 1.85 -1.00
C PRO A 230 4.32 0.97 -1.89
N TYR A 231 4.19 1.17 -3.20
CA TYR A 231 4.76 0.38 -4.30
C TYR A 231 4.20 -1.03 -4.49
N SER A 232 3.30 -1.53 -3.63
CA SER A 232 2.69 -2.83 -3.86
C SER A 232 1.68 -2.81 -5.02
N LEU A 233 1.68 -3.87 -5.84
CA LEU A 233 0.68 -4.07 -6.88
C LEU A 233 -0.72 -4.28 -6.30
N ARG A 234 -1.72 -4.00 -7.12
CA ARG A 234 -3.14 -4.23 -6.80
C ARG A 234 -3.70 -5.40 -7.59
N GLY A 235 -4.56 -6.16 -6.93
CA GLY A 235 -5.39 -7.20 -7.50
C GLY A 235 -6.55 -6.66 -8.32
N LYS A 236 -6.26 -5.76 -9.26
CA LYS A 236 -7.22 -5.14 -10.19
C LYS A 236 -7.03 -5.69 -11.59
N ASP A 237 -7.95 -5.31 -12.48
CA ASP A 237 -7.93 -5.70 -13.89
C ASP A 237 -6.62 -5.32 -14.62
N LEU A 238 -6.01 -4.22 -14.20
CA LEU A 238 -4.73 -3.73 -14.69
C LEU A 238 -3.69 -3.79 -13.55
N PRO A 239 -2.39 -3.95 -13.89
CA PRO A 239 -1.30 -4.06 -12.93
C PRO A 239 -0.93 -2.70 -12.32
N PHE A 240 -1.91 -2.04 -11.68
CA PHE A 240 -1.67 -0.79 -10.97
C PHE A 240 -0.91 -1.03 -9.68
N ALA A 241 -0.10 -0.07 -9.27
CA ALA A 241 0.61 -0.07 -7.99
C ALA A 241 0.14 1.08 -7.09
N ALA A 242 0.27 0.91 -5.78
CA ALA A 242 0.17 2.02 -4.84
C ALA A 242 1.38 2.95 -5.05
N THR A 243 1.22 4.11 -5.69
CA THR A 243 2.35 4.86 -6.26
C THR A 243 2.51 6.21 -5.57
N PRO A 244 3.63 6.46 -4.89
CA PRO A 244 3.97 7.78 -4.39
C PRO A 244 4.03 8.83 -5.51
N VAL A 245 3.50 10.01 -5.22
CA VAL A 245 3.41 11.14 -6.15
C VAL A 245 3.87 12.43 -5.49
N THR A 246 4.16 13.44 -6.30
CA THR A 246 4.53 14.77 -5.82
C THR A 246 3.27 15.58 -5.47
N TRP A 247 3.42 16.58 -4.59
CA TRP A 247 2.34 17.52 -4.32
C TRP A 247 1.98 18.39 -5.53
N ASP A 248 2.91 18.63 -6.46
CA ASP A 248 2.65 19.35 -7.70
C ASP A 248 1.63 18.58 -8.57
N GLU A 249 1.83 17.27 -8.74
CA GLU A 249 0.88 16.40 -9.44
C GLU A 249 -0.49 16.35 -8.76
N VAL A 250 -0.53 16.36 -7.42
CA VAL A 250 -1.79 16.44 -6.68
C VAL A 250 -2.50 17.75 -6.94
N ARG A 251 -1.79 18.88 -7.00
CA ARG A 251 -2.38 20.19 -7.34
C ARG A 251 -2.86 20.27 -8.79
N GLU A 252 -2.22 19.56 -9.70
CA GLU A 252 -2.68 19.44 -11.10
C GLU A 252 -3.95 18.57 -11.23
N GLY A 253 -4.24 17.71 -10.25
CA GLY A 253 -5.48 16.94 -10.17
C GLY A 253 -5.42 15.63 -10.95
N LEU A 254 -4.69 14.64 -10.41
CA LEU A 254 -4.58 13.30 -10.98
C LEU A 254 -5.95 12.65 -11.24
N THR A 255 -6.11 12.07 -12.42
CA THR A 255 -7.35 11.34 -12.80
C THR A 255 -7.15 9.83 -12.92
N GLU A 256 -5.91 9.36 -13.01
CA GLU A 256 -5.56 7.97 -13.27
C GLU A 256 -4.60 7.41 -12.22
N GLN A 257 -4.61 6.09 -12.08
CA GLN A 257 -3.67 5.33 -11.24
C GLN A 257 -2.48 4.88 -12.12
N PHE A 258 -1.33 4.63 -11.50
CA PHE A 258 -0.12 4.27 -12.24
C PHE A 258 0.05 2.77 -12.39
N LEU A 259 0.31 2.31 -13.61
CA LEU A 259 0.74 0.95 -13.92
C LEU A 259 2.13 0.71 -13.33
N PHE A 260 2.41 -0.53 -12.98
CA PHE A 260 3.69 -0.98 -12.46
C PHE A 260 4.92 -0.53 -13.28
N THR A 261 4.81 -0.45 -14.61
CA THR A 261 5.86 0.08 -15.49
C THR A 261 6.07 1.58 -15.34
N GLU A 262 4.99 2.33 -15.14
CA GLU A 262 5.04 3.77 -14.89
C GLU A 262 5.61 4.02 -13.49
N THR A 263 5.21 3.25 -12.49
CA THR A 263 5.79 3.28 -11.14
C THR A 263 7.31 3.05 -11.19
N MET A 264 7.79 2.07 -11.97
CA MET A 264 9.24 1.86 -12.16
C MET A 264 9.93 3.06 -12.81
N ALA A 265 9.36 3.62 -13.87
CA ALA A 265 9.91 4.80 -14.53
C ALA A 265 9.98 6.00 -13.57
N ARG A 266 8.95 6.18 -12.74
CA ARG A 266 8.90 7.25 -11.73
C ARG A 266 9.99 7.10 -10.68
N VAL A 267 10.23 5.90 -10.17
CA VAL A 267 11.32 5.68 -9.20
C VAL A 267 12.69 5.98 -9.82
N GLN A 268 12.87 5.70 -11.12
CA GLN A 268 14.11 6.08 -11.82
C GLN A 268 14.26 7.60 -11.99
N GLU A 269 13.16 8.31 -12.21
CA GLU A 269 13.15 9.76 -12.44
C GLU A 269 13.24 10.57 -11.15
N TYR A 270 12.42 10.23 -10.15
CA TYR A 270 12.24 11.00 -8.91
C TYR A 270 12.97 10.40 -7.70
N GLY A 271 13.49 9.18 -7.80
CA GLY A 271 13.95 8.42 -6.64
C GLY A 271 12.78 7.89 -5.80
N ASP A 272 13.04 7.62 -4.52
CA ASP A 272 12.01 7.17 -3.58
C ASP A 272 11.32 8.37 -2.91
N LEU A 273 10.13 8.72 -3.39
CA LEU A 273 9.33 9.82 -2.83
C LEU A 273 8.80 9.54 -1.41
N MET A 274 8.86 8.29 -0.92
CA MET A 274 8.51 7.98 0.46
C MET A 274 9.60 8.34 1.47
N GLN A 275 10.81 8.66 1.01
CA GLN A 275 11.93 9.12 1.84
C GLN A 275 12.08 10.65 1.88
N ALA A 276 11.22 11.38 1.16
CA ALA A 276 11.30 12.84 0.99
C ALA A 276 10.83 13.63 2.22
#